data_AF-A0A846YHD6-F1
#
_entry.id   AF-A0A846YHD6-F1
#
_cell.length_a   1.000
_cell.length_b   1.000
_cell.length_c   1.000
_cell.angle_alpha   90.00
_cell.angle_beta   90.00
_cell.angle_gamma   90.00
#
_symmetry.space_group_name_H-M   'P 1'
#
loop_
_entity.id
_entity.type
_entity.pdbx_description
1 polymer ?
#
loop_
_entity_poly.entity_id
_entity_poly.type
_entity_poly.pdbx_seq_one_letter_code
_entity_poly.pdbx_strand_id
1 'polypeptide(L)'
;MRISPIATWLCPSDEGYRSELHTDNHSVVHHPRVVCPAASPAEVAEAVNFASERGMSVAVQSTGHGMSRAADGVLVTTGRLSRIAIDPVRRRARVGAGVRWREVITAAAEYGLAPLNGSSPHVGVMGYVLGGGVGMLGRQYGYAADHVHSIELVTADSVVRTISPTTDLELFHVVRGGKDNFGIATEIEIGLFPVTDFYGGSLYFPAGRARELLNRYIRWTGDLPNTLATSIFLLGSSRYPPGATSHSCASPISARPNGPNLCSRRFERSGRRCSTRCGRCVTPRSAWSITNRSGGTRCTNPVSTADLSTKPMSTVFCRSRGRAPPNH
;
A
#
# COMPACT_ATOMS: atom_id res chain seq x y z
N MET A 1 -16.84 30.13 21.92
CA MET A 1 -17.37 28.92 21.26
C MET A 1 -17.50 27.86 22.35
N ARG A 2 -18.71 27.43 22.74
CA ARG A 2 -18.85 26.33 23.72
C ARG A 2 -18.59 25.04 22.97
N ILE A 3 -17.46 24.43 23.31
CA ILE A 3 -16.95 23.20 22.73
C ILE A 3 -17.23 22.09 23.76
N SER A 4 -17.79 20.96 23.30
CA SER A 4 -18.13 19.81 24.14
C SER A 4 -16.88 19.15 24.74
N PRO A 5 -16.93 18.62 25.99
CA PRO A 5 -15.78 18.02 26.65
C PRO A 5 -15.45 16.60 26.16
N ILE A 6 -16.30 15.99 25.32
CA ILE A 6 -16.12 14.60 24.87
C ILE A 6 -14.96 14.50 23.88
N ALA A 7 -14.86 15.46 22.95
CA ALA A 7 -13.81 15.48 21.93
C ALA A 7 -12.75 16.53 22.25
N THR A 8 -11.53 16.24 21.82
CA THR A 8 -10.47 17.27 21.77
C THR A 8 -10.70 18.13 20.54
N TRP A 9 -10.57 19.45 20.68
CA TRP A 9 -10.77 20.40 19.60
C TRP A 9 -9.59 21.36 19.51
N LEU A 10 -9.16 21.64 18.29
CA LEU A 10 -8.12 22.61 18.00
C LEU A 10 -8.67 23.71 17.09
N CYS A 11 -8.57 24.94 17.54
CA CYS A 11 -8.79 26.16 16.77
C CYS A 11 -7.48 26.58 16.07
N PRO A 12 -7.53 27.46 15.06
CA PRO A 12 -6.34 27.89 14.31
C PRO A 12 -5.22 28.51 15.17
N SER A 13 -5.56 29.06 16.34
CA SER A 13 -4.62 29.64 17.30
C SER A 13 -3.94 28.61 18.20
N ASP A 14 -4.47 27.38 18.27
CA ASP A 14 -4.05 26.40 19.26
C ASP A 14 -2.77 25.69 18.85
N GLU A 15 -1.96 25.33 19.84
CA GLU A 15 -0.80 24.50 19.63
C GLU A 15 -1.21 23.13 19.04
N GLY A 16 -0.48 22.65 18.04
CA GLY A 16 -0.78 21.38 17.37
C GLY A 16 -1.77 21.48 16.20
N TYR A 17 -2.57 22.55 16.06
CA TYR A 17 -3.52 22.70 14.95
C TYR A 17 -2.84 22.52 13.58
N ARG A 18 -1.71 23.19 13.38
CA ARG A 18 -0.94 23.10 12.12
C ARG A 18 -0.42 21.69 11.83
N SER A 19 -0.04 20.95 12.87
CA SER A 19 0.47 19.59 12.72
C SER A 19 -0.61 18.63 12.24
N GLU A 20 -1.86 18.82 12.67
CA GLU A 20 -3.00 18.01 12.22
C GLU A 20 -3.37 18.24 10.75
N LEU A 21 -3.03 19.41 10.19
CA LEU A 21 -3.26 19.69 8.77
C LEU A 21 -2.26 18.99 7.83
N HIS A 22 -1.23 18.33 8.37
CA HIS A 22 -0.23 17.66 7.55
C HIS A 22 -0.87 16.62 6.62
N THR A 23 -0.59 16.73 5.32
CA THR A 23 -1.10 15.85 4.26
C THR A 23 0.03 15.40 3.34
N ASP A 24 0.01 14.13 2.94
CA ASP A 24 0.92 13.60 1.92
C ASP A 24 0.60 14.14 0.52
N ASN A 25 -0.63 14.61 0.28
CA ASN A 25 -1.06 15.20 -0.99
C ASN A 25 -1.13 16.74 -0.89
N HIS A 26 -0.04 17.40 -1.24
CA HIS A 26 0.05 18.87 -1.24
C HIS A 26 -0.85 19.60 -2.24
N SER A 27 -1.55 18.88 -3.14
CA SER A 27 -2.54 19.52 -4.03
C SER A 27 -3.85 19.86 -3.31
N VAL A 28 -4.10 19.28 -2.14
CA VAL A 28 -5.26 19.58 -1.30
C VAL A 28 -4.80 20.42 -0.12
N VAL A 29 -5.40 21.60 0.05
CA VAL A 29 -5.11 22.51 1.15
C VAL A 29 -6.34 22.62 2.03
N HIS A 30 -6.20 22.30 3.31
CA HIS A 30 -7.27 22.37 4.30
C HIS A 30 -7.27 23.74 5.00
N HIS A 31 -8.45 24.35 5.12
CA HIS A 31 -8.70 25.58 5.88
C HIS A 31 -9.88 25.40 6.87
N PRO A 32 -9.85 24.38 7.74
CA PRO A 32 -10.98 24.08 8.62
C PRO A 32 -11.09 25.15 9.72
N ARG A 33 -12.33 25.50 10.08
CA ARG A 33 -12.61 26.35 11.23
C ARG A 33 -12.16 25.72 12.55
N VAL A 34 -12.29 24.39 12.66
CA VAL A 34 -11.85 23.60 13.80
C VAL A 34 -11.38 22.23 13.35
N VAL A 35 -10.41 21.67 14.09
CA VAL A 35 -9.93 20.30 13.89
C VAL A 35 -10.33 19.45 15.09
N CYS A 36 -10.86 18.26 14.84
CA CYS A 36 -11.09 17.23 15.84
C CYS A 36 -10.03 16.12 15.67
N PRO A 37 -8.94 16.16 16.45
CA PRO A 37 -7.99 15.07 16.56
C PRO A 37 -8.58 13.83 17.26
N ALA A 38 -9.42 13.07 16.58
CA ALA A 38 -10.22 12.02 17.19
C ALA A 38 -9.37 10.86 17.70
N ALA A 39 -9.51 10.55 18.99
CA ALA A 39 -8.87 9.41 19.66
C ALA A 39 -9.84 8.25 19.93
N SER A 40 -11.14 8.42 19.69
CA SER A 40 -12.15 7.36 19.83
C SER A 40 -13.34 7.54 18.87
N PRO A 41 -14.15 6.49 18.64
CA PRO A 41 -15.38 6.62 17.85
C PRO A 41 -16.39 7.59 18.44
N ALA A 42 -16.42 7.74 19.76
CA ALA A 42 -17.28 8.70 20.45
C ALA A 42 -16.89 10.16 20.11
N GLU A 43 -15.59 10.44 19.98
CA GLU A 43 -15.11 11.77 19.56
C GLU A 43 -15.45 12.06 18.10
N VAL A 44 -15.40 11.04 17.24
CA VAL A 44 -15.84 11.16 15.84
C VAL A 44 -17.35 11.45 15.77
N ALA A 45 -18.15 10.72 16.55
CA ALA A 45 -19.60 10.98 16.68
C ALA A 45 -19.89 12.40 17.15
N GLU A 46 -19.19 12.85 18.18
CA GLU A 46 -19.32 14.22 18.68
C GLU A 46 -18.95 15.25 17.60
N ALA A 47 -17.91 15.01 16.81
CA ALA A 47 -17.50 15.91 15.75
C ALA A 47 -18.54 16.01 14.61
N VAL A 48 -19.16 14.88 14.25
CA VAL A 48 -20.26 14.83 13.28
C VAL A 48 -21.48 15.57 13.82
N ASN A 49 -21.85 15.34 15.08
CA ASN A 49 -22.98 16.02 15.71
C ASN A 49 -22.75 17.54 15.77
N PHE A 50 -21.56 17.95 16.22
CA PHE A 50 -21.16 19.34 16.32
C PHE A 50 -21.27 20.07 14.98
N ALA A 51 -20.82 19.43 13.89
CA ALA A 51 -20.89 19.98 12.55
C ALA A 51 -22.34 20.08 12.05
N SER A 52 -23.15 19.02 12.28
CA SER A 52 -24.56 18.95 11.90
C SER A 52 -25.39 20.07 12.54
N GLU A 53 -25.27 20.26 13.86
CA GLU A 53 -25.96 21.32 14.61
C GLU A 53 -25.65 22.73 14.10
N ARG A 54 -24.51 22.91 13.42
CA ARG A 54 -24.00 24.20 12.97
C ARG A 54 -24.03 24.38 11.45
N GLY A 55 -24.56 23.39 10.71
CA GLY A 55 -24.55 23.41 9.24
C GLY A 55 -23.14 23.49 8.66
N MET A 56 -22.15 22.91 9.33
CA MET A 56 -20.76 22.89 8.89
C MET A 56 -20.48 21.61 8.09
N SER A 57 -19.66 21.73 7.05
CA SER A 57 -19.12 20.57 6.34
C SER A 57 -18.19 19.76 7.25
N VAL A 58 -18.07 18.47 6.95
CA VAL A 58 -17.11 17.57 7.59
C VAL A 58 -16.18 17.03 6.52
N ALA A 59 -14.88 17.07 6.80
CA ALA A 59 -13.85 16.37 6.04
C ALA A 59 -13.09 15.44 6.97
N VAL A 60 -12.58 14.33 6.43
CA VAL A 60 -11.80 13.35 7.19
C VAL A 60 -10.40 13.24 6.62
N GLN A 61 -9.41 13.17 7.48
CA GLN A 61 -8.02 12.95 7.10
C GLN A 61 -7.35 11.89 7.97
N SER A 62 -6.78 10.88 7.31
CA SER A 62 -5.82 9.95 7.92
C SER A 62 -4.39 10.41 7.57
N THR A 63 -3.85 9.94 6.45
CA THR A 63 -2.51 10.32 5.94
C THR A 63 -2.53 11.46 4.92
N GLY A 64 -3.69 11.74 4.34
CA GLY A 64 -3.81 12.70 3.24
C GLY A 64 -3.25 12.20 1.91
N HIS A 65 -2.92 10.90 1.76
CA HIS A 65 -2.31 10.38 0.53
C HIS A 65 -3.28 10.33 -0.68
N GLY A 66 -4.58 10.25 -0.43
CA GLY A 66 -5.60 10.25 -1.47
C GLY A 66 -6.00 11.66 -1.92
N MET A 67 -6.86 11.74 -2.94
CA MET A 67 -7.65 12.95 -3.15
C MET A 67 -8.77 13.00 -2.12
N SER A 68 -8.99 14.17 -1.54
CA SER A 68 -10.10 14.49 -0.65
C SER A 68 -10.66 15.87 -1.01
N ARG A 69 -11.86 16.20 -0.53
CA ARG A 69 -12.37 17.57 -0.59
C ARG A 69 -11.59 18.41 0.44
N ALA A 70 -11.21 19.62 0.04
CA ALA A 70 -10.64 20.59 0.97
C ALA A 70 -11.62 20.86 2.11
N ALA A 71 -11.10 20.95 3.33
CA ALA A 71 -11.90 21.16 4.53
C ALA A 71 -12.06 22.67 4.78
N ASP A 72 -13.28 23.13 5.01
CA ASP A 72 -13.63 24.51 5.38
C ASP A 72 -14.39 24.58 6.72
N GLY A 73 -15.18 23.55 7.03
CA GLY A 73 -15.88 23.38 8.31
C GLY A 73 -15.03 22.67 9.36
N VAL A 74 -15.40 21.42 9.67
CA VAL A 74 -14.71 20.55 10.62
C VAL A 74 -13.79 19.60 9.87
N LEU A 75 -12.53 19.51 10.31
CA LEU A 75 -11.63 18.44 9.89
C LEU A 75 -11.49 17.42 11.01
N VAL A 76 -11.89 16.18 10.77
CA VAL A 76 -11.64 15.05 11.68
C VAL A 76 -10.36 14.38 11.26
N THR A 77 -9.33 14.38 12.12
CA THR A 77 -8.11 13.61 11.87
C THR A 77 -8.15 12.30 12.64
N THR A 78 -7.80 11.19 11.98
CA THR A 78 -7.92 9.85 12.56
C THR A 78 -6.60 9.29 13.07
N GLY A 79 -5.51 10.06 13.03
CA GLY A 79 -4.16 9.59 13.33
C GLY A 79 -3.99 8.93 14.71
N ARG A 80 -4.83 9.31 15.69
CA ARG A 80 -4.82 8.72 17.05
C ARG A 80 -5.57 7.39 17.14
N LEU A 81 -6.39 7.03 16.15
CA LEU A 81 -7.05 5.71 16.05
C LEU A 81 -6.07 4.65 15.51
N SER A 82 -4.99 4.39 16.25
CA SER A 82 -3.81 3.64 15.78
C SER A 82 -3.77 2.17 16.24
N ARG A 83 -4.91 1.61 16.66
CA ARG A 83 -4.97 0.24 17.19
C ARG A 83 -4.76 -0.81 16.10
N ILE A 84 -3.98 -1.85 16.41
CA ILE A 84 -3.78 -3.02 15.54
C ILE A 84 -3.90 -4.29 16.40
N ALA A 85 -4.67 -5.27 15.94
CA ALA A 85 -4.72 -6.60 16.54
C ALA A 85 -4.73 -7.67 15.45
N ILE A 86 -3.81 -8.64 15.53
CA ILE A 86 -3.71 -9.75 14.59
C ILE A 86 -4.27 -11.02 15.23
N ASP A 87 -5.20 -11.68 14.54
CA ASP A 87 -5.65 -13.03 14.84
C ASP A 87 -5.01 -13.99 13.84
N PRO A 88 -3.93 -14.70 14.22
CA PRO A 88 -3.21 -15.59 13.30
C PRO A 88 -4.00 -16.86 12.96
N VAL A 89 -4.92 -17.28 13.84
CA VAL A 89 -5.74 -18.49 13.65
C VAL A 89 -6.80 -18.23 12.61
N ARG A 90 -7.56 -17.13 12.76
CA ARG A 90 -8.57 -16.71 11.77
C ARG A 90 -7.96 -15.99 10.56
N ARG A 91 -6.68 -15.62 10.64
CA ARG A 91 -5.93 -14.81 9.66
C ARG A 91 -6.64 -13.50 9.39
N ARG A 92 -6.87 -12.73 10.44
CA ARG A 92 -7.53 -11.42 10.38
C ARG A 92 -6.73 -10.36 11.09
N ALA A 93 -6.89 -9.11 10.66
CA ALA A 93 -6.40 -7.94 11.37
C ALA A 93 -7.56 -7.00 11.68
N ARG A 94 -7.69 -6.58 12.94
CA ARG A 94 -8.50 -5.43 13.34
C ARG A 94 -7.60 -4.19 13.37
N VAL A 95 -8.00 -3.16 12.66
CA VAL A 95 -7.13 -2.02 12.31
C VAL A 95 -7.90 -0.71 12.46
N GLY A 96 -7.39 0.21 13.27
CA GLY A 96 -7.94 1.54 13.45
C GLY A 96 -7.69 2.47 12.26
N ALA A 97 -8.50 3.51 12.13
CA ALA A 97 -8.49 4.44 10.99
C ALA A 97 -7.21 5.29 10.83
N GLY A 98 -6.38 5.38 11.87
CA GLY A 98 -5.10 6.08 11.86
C GLY A 98 -3.93 5.24 11.35
N VAL A 99 -4.12 3.92 11.23
CA VAL A 99 -3.03 2.97 10.93
C VAL A 99 -2.58 3.04 9.48
N ARG A 100 -1.27 2.91 9.27
CA ARG A 100 -0.60 2.85 7.97
C ARG A 100 -0.21 1.42 7.62
N TRP A 101 -0.07 1.15 6.32
CA TRP A 101 0.26 -0.20 5.84
C TRP A 101 1.56 -0.77 6.42
N ARG A 102 2.58 0.06 6.65
CA ARG A 102 3.84 -0.37 7.30
C ARG A 102 3.60 -1.14 8.59
N GLU A 103 2.70 -0.64 9.43
CA GLU A 103 2.46 -1.18 10.77
C GLU A 103 1.75 -2.53 10.69
N VAL A 104 0.73 -2.64 9.84
CA VAL A 104 0.02 -3.91 9.59
C VAL A 104 0.94 -4.95 8.95
N ILE A 105 1.79 -4.55 8.00
CA ILE A 105 2.77 -5.45 7.36
C ILE A 105 3.74 -6.00 8.42
N THR A 106 4.29 -5.13 9.28
CA THR A 106 5.21 -5.54 10.33
C THR A 106 4.53 -6.51 11.31
N ALA A 107 3.34 -6.19 11.80
CA ALA A 107 2.61 -7.03 12.75
C ALA A 107 2.18 -8.38 12.14
N ALA A 108 1.71 -8.40 10.90
CA ALA A 108 1.27 -9.64 10.24
C ALA A 108 2.45 -10.56 9.89
N ALA A 109 3.61 -10.00 9.56
CA ALA A 109 4.79 -10.76 9.16
C ALA A 109 5.31 -11.68 10.27
N GLU A 110 5.11 -11.33 11.55
CA GLU A 110 5.47 -12.16 12.71
C GLU A 110 4.75 -13.53 12.69
N TYR A 111 3.59 -13.60 12.05
CA TYR A 111 2.77 -14.81 11.93
C TYR A 111 2.85 -15.45 10.54
N GLY A 112 3.78 -15.02 9.69
CA GLY A 112 3.89 -15.48 8.30
C GLY A 112 2.69 -15.07 7.43
N LEU A 113 2.04 -13.96 7.78
CA LEU A 113 0.89 -13.42 7.09
C LEU A 113 1.21 -12.08 6.41
N ALA A 114 0.44 -11.75 5.37
CA ALA A 114 0.53 -10.48 4.65
C ALA A 114 -0.86 -9.89 4.39
N PRO A 115 -1.03 -8.56 4.49
CA PRO A 115 -2.23 -7.87 4.03
C PRO A 115 -2.24 -7.66 2.51
N LEU A 116 -3.38 -7.23 1.95
CA LEU A 116 -3.50 -6.78 0.54
C LEU A 116 -3.21 -5.28 0.37
N ASN A 117 -2.02 -4.85 0.80
CA ASN A 117 -1.62 -3.45 0.75
C ASN A 117 -1.21 -2.97 -0.65
N GLY A 118 -1.19 -1.65 -0.83
CA GLY A 118 -0.58 -0.98 -1.99
C GLY A 118 0.95 -0.91 -1.90
N SER A 119 1.60 -0.37 -2.93
CA SER A 119 3.08 -0.33 -2.99
C SER A 119 3.74 0.65 -2.01
N SER A 120 3.02 1.67 -1.52
CA SER A 120 3.54 2.63 -0.55
C SER A 120 3.25 2.17 0.88
N PRO A 121 4.28 2.04 1.75
CA PRO A 121 4.09 1.63 3.14
C PRO A 121 3.48 2.75 4.01
N HIS A 122 3.43 3.98 3.51
CA HIS A 122 2.95 5.16 4.25
C HIS A 122 1.45 5.43 4.06
N VAL A 123 0.83 4.80 3.06
CA VAL A 123 -0.62 4.91 2.81
C VAL A 123 -1.41 4.41 4.03
N GLY A 124 -2.41 5.19 4.43
CA GLY A 124 -3.37 4.80 5.46
C GLY A 124 -4.25 3.63 5.03
N VAL A 125 -4.50 2.69 5.93
CA VAL A 125 -5.24 1.45 5.65
C VAL A 125 -6.68 1.77 5.26
N MET A 126 -7.36 2.60 6.06
CA MET A 126 -8.80 2.86 5.92
C MET A 126 -9.17 3.41 4.53
N GLY A 127 -8.57 4.54 4.14
CA GLY A 127 -8.87 5.18 2.86
C GLY A 127 -8.48 4.33 1.63
N TYR A 128 -7.48 3.46 1.76
CA TYR A 128 -7.10 2.53 0.71
C TYR A 128 -8.14 1.40 0.56
N VAL A 129 -8.52 0.75 1.67
CA VAL A 129 -9.46 -0.39 1.66
C VAL A 129 -10.85 0.07 1.25
N LEU A 130 -11.36 1.17 1.84
CA LEU A 130 -12.69 1.70 1.51
C LEU A 130 -12.76 2.37 0.12
N GLY A 131 -11.62 2.57 -0.53
CA GLY A 131 -11.54 2.95 -1.95
C GLY A 131 -11.43 1.75 -2.90
N GLY A 132 -11.54 0.52 -2.41
CA GLY A 132 -11.35 -0.73 -3.16
C GLY A 132 -10.01 -1.38 -2.82
N GLY A 133 -8.91 -0.68 -3.12
CA GLY A 133 -7.56 -1.12 -2.78
C GLY A 133 -7.02 -2.22 -3.71
N VAL A 134 -6.18 -1.84 -4.67
CA VAL A 134 -5.50 -2.76 -5.59
C VAL A 134 -4.00 -2.67 -5.39
N GLY A 135 -3.39 -3.82 -5.11
CA GLY A 135 -1.95 -3.97 -4.92
C GLY A 135 -1.38 -5.12 -5.73
N MET A 136 -0.11 -5.44 -5.49
CA MET A 136 0.62 -6.49 -6.22
C MET A 136 0.01 -7.88 -6.01
N LEU A 137 -0.64 -8.10 -4.87
CA LEU A 137 -1.34 -9.34 -4.55
C LEU A 137 -2.75 -9.41 -5.16
N GLY A 138 -3.24 -8.31 -5.74
CA GLY A 138 -4.64 -8.18 -6.15
C GLY A 138 -5.05 -9.10 -7.31
N ARG A 139 -4.11 -9.46 -8.21
CA ARG A 139 -4.41 -10.44 -9.26
C ARG A 139 -4.71 -11.83 -8.72
N GLN A 140 -4.09 -12.20 -7.59
CA GLN A 140 -4.26 -13.51 -6.98
C GLN A 140 -5.42 -13.53 -5.99
N TYR A 141 -5.62 -12.45 -5.24
CA TYR A 141 -6.55 -12.42 -4.13
C TYR A 141 -7.73 -11.44 -4.29
N GLY A 142 -7.76 -10.59 -5.31
CA GLY A 142 -8.82 -9.59 -5.51
C GLY A 142 -8.51 -8.24 -4.85
N TYR A 143 -9.54 -7.40 -4.71
CA TYR A 143 -9.42 -6.10 -4.06
C TYR A 143 -9.29 -6.27 -2.54
N ALA A 144 -8.62 -5.34 -1.86
CA ALA A 144 -8.56 -5.37 -0.41
C ALA A 144 -9.97 -5.25 0.23
N ALA A 145 -10.86 -4.49 -0.42
CA ALA A 145 -12.27 -4.37 -0.07
C ALA A 145 -13.04 -5.70 -0.08
N ASP A 146 -12.63 -6.67 -0.90
CA ASP A 146 -13.28 -7.99 -0.98
C ASP A 146 -13.08 -8.80 0.31
N HIS A 147 -12.06 -8.45 1.11
CA HIS A 147 -11.64 -9.18 2.31
C HIS A 147 -11.93 -8.43 3.60
N VAL A 148 -12.83 -7.45 3.56
CA VAL A 148 -13.35 -6.81 4.77
C VAL A 148 -14.40 -7.74 5.40
N HIS A 149 -14.33 -7.90 6.72
CA HIS A 149 -15.28 -8.71 7.50
C HIS A 149 -16.26 -7.86 8.31
N SER A 150 -15.79 -6.72 8.84
CA SER A 150 -16.62 -5.75 9.56
C SER A 150 -16.00 -4.36 9.51
N ILE A 151 -16.84 -3.34 9.70
CA ILE A 151 -16.46 -1.92 9.73
C ILE A 151 -17.17 -1.29 10.92
N GLU A 152 -16.42 -0.63 11.80
CA GLU A 152 -16.96 0.33 12.76
C GLU A 152 -17.02 1.70 12.10
N LEU A 153 -18.21 2.31 12.08
CA LEU A 153 -18.55 3.47 11.28
C LEU A 153 -19.37 4.46 12.10
N VAL A 154 -19.02 5.74 12.03
CA VAL A 154 -19.85 6.85 12.50
C VAL A 154 -20.58 7.47 11.32
N THR A 155 -21.89 7.37 11.32
CA THR A 155 -22.78 7.86 10.27
C THR A 155 -23.22 9.31 10.52
N ALA A 156 -23.93 9.91 9.55
CA ALA A 156 -24.34 11.32 9.58
C ALA A 156 -25.30 11.68 10.74
N ASP A 157 -26.02 10.72 11.30
CA ASP A 157 -26.82 10.86 12.51
C ASP A 157 -25.99 10.75 13.80
N SER A 158 -24.66 10.75 13.69
CA SER A 158 -23.70 10.72 14.80
C SER A 158 -23.75 9.44 15.64
N VAL A 159 -24.24 8.34 15.06
CA VAL A 159 -24.31 7.04 15.73
C VAL A 159 -23.12 6.16 15.33
N VAL A 160 -22.48 5.54 16.31
CA VAL A 160 -21.45 4.50 16.09
C VAL A 160 -22.16 3.18 15.75
N ARG A 161 -21.78 2.57 14.63
CA ARG A 161 -22.36 1.32 14.12
C ARG A 161 -21.27 0.34 13.74
N THR A 162 -21.49 -0.94 14.02
CA THR A 162 -20.67 -2.02 13.46
C THR A 162 -21.44 -2.73 12.35
N ILE A 163 -21.01 -2.52 11.12
CA ILE A 163 -21.62 -3.09 9.93
C ILE A 163 -20.81 -4.27 9.41
N SER A 164 -21.53 -5.27 8.91
CA SER A 164 -21.01 -6.53 8.37
C SER A 164 -22.06 -7.15 7.45
N PRO A 165 -21.74 -8.21 6.70
CA PRO A 165 -22.73 -8.90 5.86
C PRO A 165 -23.96 -9.40 6.61
N THR A 166 -23.89 -9.60 7.94
CA THR A 166 -24.98 -10.13 8.76
C THR A 166 -25.69 -9.07 9.60
N THR A 167 -25.18 -7.84 9.68
CA THR A 167 -25.78 -6.77 10.49
C THR A 167 -26.41 -5.66 9.66
N ASP A 168 -25.78 -5.27 8.55
CA ASP A 168 -26.29 -4.28 7.61
C ASP A 168 -25.60 -4.47 6.25
N LEU A 169 -26.15 -5.36 5.43
CA LEU A 169 -25.54 -5.76 4.17
C LEU A 169 -25.45 -4.62 3.16
N GLU A 170 -26.47 -3.77 3.10
CA GLU A 170 -26.55 -2.66 2.14
C GLU A 170 -25.49 -1.61 2.44
N LEU A 171 -25.40 -1.15 3.69
CA LEU A 171 -24.39 -0.17 4.09
C LEU A 171 -22.99 -0.77 3.99
N PHE A 172 -22.82 -2.04 4.38
CA PHE A 172 -21.57 -2.76 4.24
C PHE A 172 -21.09 -2.89 2.79
N HIS A 173 -22.01 -3.02 1.83
CA HIS A 173 -21.67 -3.05 0.41
C HIS A 173 -21.21 -1.69 -0.11
N VAL A 174 -21.97 -0.61 0.15
CA VAL A 174 -21.68 0.70 -0.45
C VAL A 174 -20.44 1.38 0.15
N VAL A 175 -20.12 1.13 1.42
CA VAL A 175 -18.93 1.69 2.08
C VAL A 175 -17.63 1.13 1.50
N ARG A 176 -17.63 -0.12 1.00
CA ARG A 176 -16.47 -0.81 0.41
C ARG A 176 -16.22 -0.39 -1.05
N GLY A 177 -15.93 0.89 -1.22
CA GLY A 177 -15.73 1.57 -2.50
C GLY A 177 -16.22 3.02 -2.44
N GLY A 178 -17.13 3.32 -1.51
CA GLY A 178 -17.69 4.65 -1.27
C GLY A 178 -16.86 5.55 -0.36
N LYS A 179 -15.75 5.07 0.23
CA LYS A 179 -14.90 5.86 1.16
C LYS A 179 -15.73 6.50 2.29
N ASP A 180 -15.57 7.80 2.49
CA ASP A 180 -16.15 8.61 3.56
C ASP A 180 -17.54 9.19 3.23
N ASN A 181 -18.16 8.80 2.10
CA ASN A 181 -19.47 9.35 1.69
C ASN A 181 -20.64 8.92 2.59
N PHE A 182 -20.52 7.80 3.29
CA PHE A 182 -21.59 7.23 4.12
C PHE A 182 -21.29 7.29 5.61
N GLY A 183 -20.15 7.87 5.98
CA GLY A 183 -19.71 7.97 7.37
C GLY A 183 -18.20 7.92 7.52
N ILE A 184 -17.74 8.09 8.75
CA ILE A 184 -16.34 8.08 9.14
C ILE A 184 -16.03 6.72 9.77
N ALA A 185 -15.29 5.88 9.06
CA ALA A 185 -14.89 4.59 9.58
C ALA A 185 -13.76 4.75 10.61
N THR A 186 -13.88 4.05 11.74
CA THR A 186 -12.98 4.16 12.90
C THR A 186 -12.15 2.90 13.12
N GLU A 187 -12.68 1.72 12.81
CA GLU A 187 -11.97 0.42 12.82
C GLU A 187 -12.48 -0.46 11.67
N ILE A 188 -11.62 -1.30 11.10
CA ILE A 188 -12.00 -2.36 10.16
C ILE A 188 -11.38 -3.70 10.54
N GLU A 189 -12.10 -4.79 10.27
CA GLU A 189 -11.53 -6.14 10.28
C GLU A 189 -11.27 -6.60 8.85
N ILE A 190 -10.02 -6.95 8.52
CA ILE A 190 -9.60 -7.40 7.19
C ILE A 190 -8.97 -8.79 7.21
N GLY A 191 -9.08 -9.52 6.10
CA GLY A 191 -8.40 -10.79 5.89
C GLY A 191 -6.89 -10.64 5.64
N LEU A 192 -6.12 -11.64 6.08
CA LEU A 192 -4.68 -11.77 5.88
C LEU A 192 -4.35 -13.07 5.15
N PHE A 193 -3.23 -13.08 4.43
CA PHE A 193 -2.88 -14.15 3.49
C PHE A 193 -1.56 -14.80 3.86
N PRO A 194 -1.42 -16.13 3.71
CA PRO A 194 -0.19 -16.87 4.02
C PRO A 194 0.85 -16.65 2.91
N VAL A 195 1.41 -15.44 2.85
CA VAL A 195 2.44 -15.02 1.90
C VAL A 195 3.65 -14.58 2.69
N THR A 196 4.70 -15.39 2.67
CA THR A 196 5.96 -15.14 3.38
C THR A 196 7.05 -14.59 2.46
N ASP A 197 6.97 -14.89 1.17
CA ASP A 197 7.97 -14.54 0.17
C ASP A 197 7.30 -13.98 -1.10
N PHE A 198 7.91 -12.96 -1.68
CA PHE A 198 7.62 -12.53 -3.05
C PHE A 198 8.93 -12.20 -3.79
N TYR A 199 8.91 -12.42 -5.09
CA TYR A 199 9.98 -12.06 -6.01
C TYR A 199 9.55 -10.84 -6.76
N GLY A 200 10.38 -9.80 -6.78
CA GLY A 200 10.10 -8.55 -7.46
C GLY A 200 11.30 -8.07 -8.27
N GLY A 201 11.08 -7.24 -9.28
CA GLY A 201 12.18 -6.60 -10.00
C GLY A 201 11.72 -5.55 -10.98
N SER A 202 12.68 -4.74 -11.46
CA SER A 202 12.43 -3.70 -12.46
C SER A 202 13.29 -3.85 -13.72
N LEU A 203 12.69 -3.66 -14.90
CA LEU A 203 13.39 -3.53 -16.18
C LEU A 203 13.26 -2.10 -16.70
N TYR A 204 14.37 -1.52 -17.18
CA TYR A 204 14.40 -0.15 -17.71
C TYR A 204 14.68 -0.13 -19.21
N PHE A 205 13.88 0.61 -19.98
CA PHE A 205 14.10 0.77 -21.43
C PHE A 205 13.94 2.23 -21.91
N PRO A 206 14.64 2.66 -22.98
CA PRO A 206 14.48 3.96 -23.65
C PRO A 206 13.02 4.34 -23.98
N ALA A 207 12.61 5.59 -23.74
CA ALA A 207 11.23 6.06 -23.98
C ALA A 207 10.88 6.09 -25.47
N GLY A 208 11.87 6.21 -26.35
CA GLY A 208 11.67 6.03 -27.78
C GLY A 208 11.10 4.66 -28.16
N ARG A 209 11.18 3.66 -27.27
CA ARG A 209 10.59 2.33 -27.43
C ARG A 209 9.22 2.16 -26.75
N ALA A 210 8.64 3.22 -26.17
CA ALA A 210 7.40 3.12 -25.40
C ALA A 210 6.26 2.45 -26.19
N ARG A 211 6.05 2.84 -27.46
CA ARG A 211 5.03 2.22 -28.33
C ARG A 211 5.24 0.72 -28.51
N GLU A 212 6.49 0.31 -28.79
CA GLU A 212 6.83 -1.10 -28.97
C GLU A 212 6.60 -1.89 -27.67
N LEU A 213 7.06 -1.34 -26.54
CA LEU A 213 6.97 -1.97 -25.24
C LEU A 213 5.54 -2.11 -24.76
N LEU A 214 4.70 -1.08 -24.89
CA LEU A 214 3.29 -1.13 -24.53
C LEU A 214 2.54 -2.21 -25.34
N ASN A 215 2.79 -2.28 -26.65
CA ASN A 215 2.20 -3.32 -27.51
C ASN A 215 2.63 -4.74 -27.10
N ARG A 216 3.91 -4.93 -26.74
CA ARG A 216 4.39 -6.23 -26.23
C ARG A 216 3.84 -6.53 -24.85
N TYR A 217 3.77 -5.53 -23.98
CA TYR A 217 3.28 -5.64 -22.61
C TYR A 217 1.83 -6.12 -22.60
N ILE A 218 0.93 -5.48 -23.36
CA ILE A 218 -0.48 -5.87 -23.47
C ILE A 218 -0.63 -7.35 -23.88
N ARG A 219 0.08 -7.77 -24.95
CA ARG A 219 0.05 -9.16 -25.41
C ARG A 219 0.60 -10.12 -24.37
N TRP A 220 1.71 -9.77 -23.74
CA TRP A 220 2.34 -10.61 -22.73
C TRP A 220 1.47 -10.77 -21.50
N THR A 221 0.78 -9.71 -21.06
CA THR A 221 -0.07 -9.73 -19.86
C THR A 221 -1.32 -10.59 -19.98
N GLY A 222 -1.79 -10.86 -21.21
CA GLY A 222 -2.99 -11.65 -21.47
C GLY A 222 -2.93 -13.09 -20.93
N ASP A 223 -1.74 -13.70 -20.96
CA ASP A 223 -1.54 -15.12 -20.59
C ASP A 223 -0.81 -15.30 -19.25
N LEU A 224 -0.59 -14.22 -18.49
CA LEU A 224 0.16 -14.32 -17.23
C LEU A 224 -0.69 -14.99 -16.15
N PRO A 225 -0.11 -15.87 -15.31
CA PRO A 225 -0.83 -16.43 -14.19
C PRO A 225 -1.23 -15.33 -13.18
N ASN A 226 -2.29 -15.58 -12.42
CA ASN A 226 -2.76 -14.64 -11.39
C ASN A 226 -1.74 -14.42 -10.25
N THR A 227 -0.79 -15.33 -10.09
CA THR A 227 0.37 -15.21 -9.19
C THR A 227 1.45 -14.28 -9.74
N LEU A 228 1.20 -13.49 -10.78
CA LEU A 228 2.18 -12.57 -11.33
C LEU A 228 1.50 -11.22 -11.61
N ALA A 229 1.91 -10.18 -10.89
CA ALA A 229 1.47 -8.82 -11.12
C ALA A 229 2.59 -8.00 -11.76
N THR A 230 2.23 -7.15 -12.71
CA THR A 230 3.15 -6.28 -13.43
C THR A 230 2.56 -4.91 -13.60
N SER A 231 3.42 -3.91 -13.69
CA SER A 231 3.03 -2.56 -14.09
C SER A 231 4.12 -1.93 -14.96
N ILE A 232 3.70 -0.99 -15.80
CA ILE A 232 4.59 -0.18 -16.63
C ILE A 232 4.42 1.29 -16.23
N PHE A 233 5.55 1.98 -16.01
CA PHE A 233 5.55 3.41 -15.73
C PHE A 233 6.39 4.14 -16.79
N LEU A 234 5.82 5.20 -17.37
CA LEU A 234 6.55 6.15 -18.20
C LEU A 234 7.10 7.24 -17.28
N LEU A 235 8.42 7.29 -17.12
CA LEU A 235 9.07 8.28 -16.29
C LEU A 235 9.59 9.44 -17.15
N GLY A 236 9.05 10.64 -16.93
CA GLY A 236 9.63 11.88 -17.44
C GLY A 236 10.54 12.49 -16.38
N SER A 237 11.85 12.32 -16.47
CA SER A 237 12.78 12.93 -15.51
C SER A 237 14.13 13.22 -16.11
N SER A 238 14.66 14.41 -15.80
CA SER A 238 16.05 14.85 -16.05
C SER A 238 17.10 14.13 -15.18
N ARG A 239 16.69 13.32 -14.20
CA ARG A 239 17.60 12.55 -13.31
C ARG A 239 17.86 11.12 -13.78
N TYR A 240 17.19 10.69 -14.84
CA TYR A 240 17.44 9.43 -15.53
C TYR A 240 17.85 9.75 -16.96
N PRO A 241 18.73 8.96 -17.62
CA PRO A 241 19.02 9.17 -19.03
C PRO A 241 17.69 9.22 -19.80
N PRO A 242 17.56 10.13 -20.80
CA PRO A 242 16.29 10.39 -21.47
C PRO A 242 15.55 9.11 -21.83
N GLY A 243 14.42 8.91 -21.16
CA GLY A 243 13.49 7.84 -21.43
C GLY A 243 13.73 6.53 -20.70
N ALA A 244 13.80 6.50 -19.37
CA ALA A 244 13.70 5.23 -18.66
C ALA A 244 12.22 4.82 -18.50
N THR A 245 11.83 3.64 -18.97
CA THR A 245 10.53 3.01 -18.68
C THR A 245 10.75 1.86 -17.70
N SER A 246 10.28 1.99 -16.46
CA SER A 246 10.42 0.95 -15.44
C SER A 246 9.28 -0.07 -15.55
N HIS A 247 9.61 -1.34 -15.69
CA HIS A 247 8.66 -2.46 -15.62
C HIS A 247 8.84 -3.13 -14.27
N SER A 248 7.92 -2.93 -13.33
CA SER A 248 7.99 -3.68 -12.07
C SER A 248 7.23 -4.98 -12.21
N CYS A 249 7.92 -6.13 -12.09
CA CYS A 249 7.30 -7.45 -12.10
C CYS A 249 7.40 -8.05 -10.71
N ALA A 250 6.31 -8.61 -10.18
CA ALA A 250 6.39 -9.43 -8.98
C ALA A 250 5.50 -10.66 -9.01
N SER A 251 6.02 -11.75 -8.45
CA SER A 251 5.30 -13.00 -8.23
C SER A 251 5.30 -13.37 -6.75
N PRO A 252 4.13 -13.53 -6.11
CA PRO A 252 4.02 -14.15 -4.80
C PRO A 252 4.31 -15.65 -4.95
N ILE A 253 5.14 -16.21 -4.07
CA ILE A 253 5.16 -17.66 -3.90
C ILE A 253 4.16 -17.98 -2.79
N SER A 254 3.02 -18.55 -3.16
CA SER A 254 2.19 -19.30 -2.23
C SER A 254 2.96 -20.56 -1.83
N ALA A 255 3.04 -20.84 -0.54
CA ALA A 255 3.61 -22.07 -0.01
C ALA A 255 2.84 -23.31 -0.51
N ARG A 256 3.10 -23.73 -1.74
CA ARG A 256 2.92 -25.11 -2.19
C ARG A 256 4.32 -25.73 -2.27
N PRO A 257 4.59 -26.87 -1.60
CA PRO A 257 5.94 -27.39 -1.48
C PRO A 257 6.65 -27.76 -2.80
N ASN A 258 5.98 -27.82 -3.95
CA ASN A 258 6.57 -28.32 -5.19
C ASN A 258 5.92 -27.73 -6.46
N GLY A 259 6.07 -26.43 -6.70
CA GLY A 259 5.67 -25.77 -7.96
C GLY A 259 6.90 -25.19 -8.69
N PRO A 260 7.04 -25.36 -10.02
CA PRO A 260 8.20 -24.82 -10.74
C PRO A 260 8.19 -23.29 -10.76
N ASN A 261 9.33 -22.68 -10.40
CA ASN A 261 9.59 -21.24 -10.53
C ASN A 261 9.49 -20.82 -12.02
N LEU A 262 8.43 -20.08 -12.39
CA LEU A 262 8.20 -19.62 -13.76
C LEU A 262 9.10 -18.44 -14.18
N CYS A 263 9.62 -17.67 -13.21
CA CYS A 263 10.44 -16.49 -13.51
C CYS A 263 11.84 -16.86 -14.05
N SER A 264 12.36 -18.05 -13.74
CA SER A 264 13.68 -18.50 -14.22
C SER A 264 13.62 -19.33 -15.51
N ARG A 265 12.55 -20.11 -15.74
CA ARG A 265 12.55 -21.14 -16.80
C ARG A 265 12.37 -20.62 -18.23
N ARG A 266 11.85 -19.40 -18.44
CA ARG A 266 11.56 -18.92 -19.81
C ARG A 266 12.72 -18.22 -20.51
N PHE A 267 13.85 -17.97 -19.83
CA PHE A 267 15.06 -17.38 -20.42
C PHE A 267 16.17 -18.41 -20.75
N GLU A 268 16.00 -19.70 -20.43
CA GLU A 268 17.03 -20.74 -20.66
C GLU A 268 17.03 -21.38 -22.06
N ARG A 269 16.16 -20.97 -22.99
CA ARG A 269 16.15 -21.51 -24.37
C ARG A 269 17.12 -20.78 -25.30
N SER A 270 18.41 -20.93 -25.04
CA SER A 270 19.45 -20.96 -26.08
C SER A 270 20.67 -21.67 -25.51
N GLY A 271 20.71 -23.00 -25.70
CA GLY A 271 21.77 -23.84 -25.20
C GLY A 271 23.14 -23.45 -25.74
N ARG A 272 24.12 -23.44 -24.84
CA ARG A 272 25.54 -23.75 -25.08
C ARG A 272 26.19 -23.98 -23.71
N ARG A 273 26.64 -25.22 -23.46
CA ARG A 273 27.55 -25.52 -22.35
C ARG A 273 28.92 -24.99 -22.75
N CYS A 274 29.63 -24.29 -21.86
CA CYS A 274 31.06 -24.09 -22.04
C CYS A 274 31.78 -24.19 -20.69
N SER A 275 32.79 -25.06 -20.70
CA SER A 275 33.67 -25.46 -19.60
C SER A 275 34.57 -24.33 -19.11
N THR A 276 34.79 -24.28 -17.80
CA THR A 276 35.71 -23.37 -17.12
C THR A 276 37.17 -23.80 -17.29
N ARG A 277 38.02 -22.91 -17.82
CA ARG A 277 39.45 -22.83 -17.41
C ARG A 277 40.01 -21.42 -17.64
N CYS A 278 40.47 -20.85 -16.53
CA CYS A 278 41.51 -19.84 -16.33
C CYS A 278 41.52 -18.53 -17.14
N GLY A 279 41.71 -17.43 -16.40
CA GLY A 279 42.45 -16.26 -16.87
C GLY A 279 41.91 -14.96 -16.30
N ARG A 280 42.57 -14.43 -15.27
CA ARG A 280 42.37 -13.07 -14.73
C ARG A 280 42.23 -12.03 -15.85
N CYS A 281 41.38 -11.02 -15.65
CA CYS A 281 41.77 -9.62 -15.89
C CYS A 281 40.86 -8.62 -15.14
N VAL A 282 41.52 -7.90 -14.23
CA VAL A 282 41.47 -6.45 -13.98
C VAL A 282 40.10 -5.78 -13.92
N THR A 283 39.77 -5.34 -12.71
CA THR A 283 38.76 -4.32 -12.42
C THR A 283 39.20 -2.92 -12.90
N PRO A 284 38.35 -2.17 -13.61
CA PRO A 284 38.34 -0.72 -13.50
C PRO A 284 37.23 -0.29 -12.54
N ARG A 285 37.59 0.65 -11.67
CA ARG A 285 36.74 1.30 -10.68
C ARG A 285 35.55 2.01 -11.34
N SER A 286 34.34 1.54 -11.08
CA SER A 286 33.17 2.41 -10.90
C SER A 286 32.18 1.69 -10.00
N ALA A 287 32.39 1.86 -8.69
CA ALA A 287 31.47 1.40 -7.66
C ALA A 287 30.14 2.14 -7.81
N TRP A 288 29.08 1.43 -8.17
CA TRP A 288 27.71 1.90 -7.98
C TRP A 288 27.16 1.27 -6.71
N SER A 289 27.00 2.10 -5.69
CA SER A 289 26.43 1.73 -4.41
C SER A 289 24.92 1.53 -4.53
N ILE A 290 24.44 0.38 -4.08
CA ILE A 290 23.02 0.15 -3.78
C ILE A 290 22.72 0.95 -2.51
N THR A 291 22.18 2.15 -2.62
CA THR A 291 21.67 2.86 -1.44
C THR A 291 20.30 2.33 -1.06
N ASN A 292 20.27 1.37 -0.14
CA ASN A 292 19.06 0.95 0.54
C ASN A 292 18.75 1.94 1.68
N ARG A 293 17.84 2.90 1.47
CA ARG A 293 17.24 3.70 2.56
C ARG A 293 15.93 3.05 3.03
N SER A 294 16.03 1.83 3.53
CA SER A 294 15.07 1.26 4.48
C SER A 294 15.76 0.11 5.19
N GLY A 295 15.88 0.23 6.52
CA GLY A 295 16.62 -0.72 7.34
C GLY A 295 16.17 -2.18 7.11
N GLY A 296 17.15 -3.06 6.92
CA GLY A 296 17.01 -4.50 7.19
C GLY A 296 17.11 -5.48 6.02
N THR A 297 16.91 -5.07 4.76
CA THR A 297 16.91 -6.02 3.64
C THR A 297 18.30 -6.16 3.01
N ARG A 298 19.01 -7.25 3.31
CA ARG A 298 20.17 -7.69 2.51
C ARG A 298 19.67 -8.31 1.21
N CYS A 299 20.02 -7.72 0.07
CA CYS A 299 19.97 -8.42 -1.22
C CYS A 299 21.01 -9.53 -1.19
N THR A 300 20.60 -10.78 -1.01
CA THR A 300 21.49 -11.93 -1.14
C THR A 300 21.40 -12.46 -2.57
N ASN A 301 22.55 -12.47 -3.26
CA ASN A 301 22.81 -12.94 -4.63
C ASN A 301 22.39 -11.99 -5.77
N PRO A 302 23.27 -11.07 -6.22
CA PRO A 302 23.17 -10.54 -7.58
C PRO A 302 23.32 -11.70 -8.58
N VAL A 303 22.35 -11.88 -9.46
CA VAL A 303 22.49 -12.80 -10.60
C VAL A 303 23.49 -12.17 -11.57
N SER A 304 24.58 -12.89 -11.83
CA SER A 304 25.72 -12.48 -12.67
C SER A 304 25.27 -11.92 -14.04
N THR A 305 25.76 -10.74 -14.38
CA THR A 305 25.69 -10.15 -15.72
C THR A 305 26.61 -10.91 -16.67
N ALA A 306 26.06 -11.73 -17.56
CA ALA A 306 26.79 -12.26 -18.70
C ALA A 306 26.44 -11.44 -19.95
N ASP A 307 27.46 -10.75 -20.46
CA ASP A 307 27.66 -10.15 -21.78
C ASP A 307 26.42 -9.88 -22.68
N LEU A 308 25.93 -8.63 -22.66
CA LEU A 308 24.98 -8.06 -23.62
C LEU A 308 25.57 -6.76 -24.18
N SER A 309 26.65 -6.87 -24.94
CA SER A 309 27.46 -5.74 -25.43
C SER A 309 26.83 -4.86 -26.53
N THR A 310 25.49 -4.75 -26.66
CA THR A 310 24.90 -3.81 -27.65
C THR A 310 23.59 -3.07 -27.29
N LYS A 311 22.94 -3.20 -26.11
CA LYS A 311 21.78 -2.33 -25.77
C LYS A 311 21.70 -2.01 -24.26
N PRO A 312 21.43 -0.75 -23.86
CA PRO A 312 21.38 -0.36 -22.46
C PRO A 312 20.08 -0.89 -21.84
N MET A 313 20.15 -2.08 -21.27
CA MET A 313 19.09 -2.70 -20.49
C MET A 313 19.63 -2.89 -19.08
N SER A 314 19.03 -2.21 -18.12
CA SER A 314 19.36 -2.39 -16.70
C SER A 314 18.26 -3.20 -16.03
N THR A 315 18.66 -4.22 -15.30
CA THR A 315 17.77 -5.19 -14.64
C THR A 315 18.10 -5.24 -13.15
N VAL A 316 17.10 -5.09 -12.29
CA VAL A 316 17.25 -5.23 -10.84
C VAL A 316 16.19 -6.21 -10.33
N PHE A 317 16.61 -7.31 -9.70
CA PHE A 317 15.70 -8.27 -9.06
C PHE A 317 16.01 -8.37 -7.57
N CYS A 318 14.96 -8.43 -6.75
CA CYS A 318 15.02 -8.59 -5.30
C CYS A 318 14.10 -9.72 -4.85
N ARG A 319 14.55 -10.48 -3.85
CA ARG A 319 13.72 -11.39 -3.07
C ARG A 319 13.45 -10.75 -1.71
N SER A 320 12.18 -10.61 -1.34
CA SER A 320 11.80 -10.29 0.03
C SER A 320 11.50 -11.59 0.78
N ARG A 321 12.00 -11.72 2.01
CA ARG A 321 11.64 -12.80 2.94
C ARG A 321 11.06 -12.21 4.23
N GLY A 322 9.86 -12.63 4.60
CA GLY A 322 9.35 -12.46 5.96
C GLY A 322 10.12 -13.38 6.91
N ARG A 323 10.65 -12.84 8.02
CA ARG A 323 11.21 -13.69 9.09
C ARG A 323 10.05 -14.21 9.92
N ALA A 324 9.81 -15.52 9.90
CA ALA A 324 9.07 -16.18 10.97
C ALA A 324 9.98 -16.31 12.22
N PRO A 325 9.46 -16.16 13.44
CA PRO A 325 10.21 -16.46 14.64
C PRO A 325 10.53 -17.98 14.73
N PRO A 326 11.63 -18.38 15.40
CA PRO A 326 11.89 -19.78 15.70
C PRO A 326 10.77 -20.32 16.59
N ASN A 327 10.27 -21.53 16.28
CA ASN A 327 9.27 -22.21 17.10
C ASN A 327 9.74 -22.33 18.55
N HIS A 328 8.91 -21.90 19.50
CA HIS A 328 9.00 -22.24 20.92
C HIS A 328 7.81 -23.11 21.29
#